data_AF-A0A7R9T1V3-F1
#
_entry.id   AF-A0A7R9T1V3-F1
#
_cell.length_a   1.000
_cell.length_b   1.000
_cell.length_c   1.000
_cell.angle_alpha   90.00
_cell.angle_beta   90.00
_cell.angle_gamma   90.00
#
_symmetry.space_group_name_H-M   'P 1'
#
loop_
_entity.id
_entity.type
_entity.pdbx_description
1 polymer ?
#
loop_
_entity_poly.entity_id
_entity_poly.type
_entity_poly.pdbx_seq_one_letter_code
_entity_poly.pdbx_strand_id
1 'polypeptide(L)'
;AFPSPLDLVANTPGGRDVAIVEANDDREEAEFIALEARKSVKEDPDLRYSEIAVLYRTNSQARVLEEAFIRAGVPHKVIGDTSFYGRKEIKDMIAYLRVVSNSADTVSLNRIINTPTRGIGNSTIEKLNAWIDTLPKTDG
;
A
#
# COMPACT_ATOMS: atom_id res chain seq x y z
N ALA A 1 45.62 -5.14 11.77
CA ALA A 1 44.44 -5.90 12.23
C ALA A 1 43.46 -5.95 11.07
N PHE A 2 42.97 -7.13 10.71
CA PHE A 2 41.93 -7.24 9.69
C PHE A 2 40.61 -6.71 10.27
N PRO A 3 39.83 -5.90 9.52
CA PRO A 3 38.52 -5.45 9.98
C PRO A 3 37.60 -6.64 10.21
N SER A 4 36.73 -6.54 11.22
CA SER A 4 35.71 -7.55 11.50
C SER A 4 34.76 -7.67 10.30
N PRO A 5 34.22 -8.86 9.97
CA PRO A 5 33.29 -9.02 8.84
C PRO A 5 31.97 -8.22 8.94
N LEU A 6 31.76 -7.50 10.05
CA LEU A 6 30.62 -6.60 10.29
C LEU A 6 30.98 -5.11 10.16
N ASP A 7 32.25 -4.76 9.95
CA ASP A 7 32.68 -3.37 9.83
C ASP A 7 32.34 -2.85 8.43
N LEU A 8 31.33 -2.00 8.34
CA LEU A 8 30.97 -1.29 7.11
C LEU A 8 31.86 -0.05 6.94
N VAL A 9 32.62 0.00 5.86
CA VAL A 9 33.45 1.14 5.48
C VAL A 9 32.87 1.78 4.22
N ALA A 10 32.62 3.09 4.26
CA ALA A 10 32.13 3.83 3.11
C ALA A 10 33.20 3.89 2.00
N ASN A 11 32.80 3.64 0.75
CA ASN A 11 33.67 3.76 -0.42
C ASN A 11 33.63 5.17 -1.06
N THR A 12 32.77 6.04 -0.55
CA THR A 12 32.58 7.42 -1.02
C THR A 12 32.98 8.41 0.06
N PRO A 13 33.48 9.61 -0.31
CA PRO A 13 33.68 10.70 0.63
C PRO A 13 32.39 11.04 1.38
N GLY A 14 32.53 11.62 2.58
CA GLY A 14 31.39 12.09 3.37
C GLY A 14 30.55 13.12 2.60
N GLY A 15 29.26 13.15 2.92
CA GLY A 15 28.29 14.10 2.37
C GLY A 15 27.93 15.19 3.37
N ARG A 16 26.74 15.78 3.18
CA ARG A 16 26.13 16.69 4.16
C ARG A 16 25.86 15.95 5.47
N ASP A 17 25.96 16.68 6.59
CA ASP A 17 25.59 16.17 7.90
C ASP A 17 24.11 15.81 7.97
N VAL A 18 23.79 14.79 8.76
CA VAL A 18 22.41 14.37 9.00
C VAL A 18 21.75 15.39 9.92
N ALA A 19 20.69 16.04 9.44
CA ALA A 19 19.88 16.95 10.23
C ALA A 19 18.76 16.20 10.97
N ILE A 20 18.50 16.61 12.21
CA ILE A 20 17.35 16.17 13.00
C ILE A 20 16.51 17.41 13.28
N VAL A 21 15.22 17.32 13.02
CA VAL A 21 14.26 18.40 13.23
C VAL A 21 13.14 17.86 14.10
N GLU A 22 12.83 18.58 15.17
CA GLU A 22 11.69 18.30 16.05
C GLU A 22 10.55 19.23 15.67
N ALA A 23 9.36 18.67 15.48
CA ALA A 23 8.12 19.39 15.20
C ALA A 23 7.14 19.17 16.35
N ASN A 24 6.23 20.12 16.58
CA ASN A 24 5.29 20.05 17.70
C ASN A 24 4.13 19.08 17.42
N ASP A 25 3.76 18.90 16.15
CA ASP A 25 2.73 17.96 15.71
C ASP A 25 3.05 17.34 14.33
N ASP A 26 2.20 16.41 13.90
CA ASP A 26 2.33 15.68 12.62
C ASP A 26 2.10 16.57 11.39
N ARG A 27 1.33 17.65 11.53
CA ARG A 27 1.06 18.60 10.44
C ARG A 27 2.24 19.51 10.21
N GLU A 28 2.84 20.04 11.27
CA GLU A 28 4.05 20.86 11.22
C GLU A 28 5.21 20.05 10.65
N GLU A 29 5.39 18.79 11.08
CA GLU A 29 6.38 17.87 10.50
C GLU A 29 6.16 17.71 8.99
N ALA A 30 4.94 17.42 8.56
CA ALA A 30 4.62 17.22 7.16
C ALA A 30 4.80 18.49 6.32
N GLU A 31 4.40 19.65 6.84
CA GLU A 31 4.59 20.95 6.19
C GLU A 31 6.08 21.29 6.05
N PHE A 32 6.87 21.05 7.10
CA PHE A 32 8.32 21.20 7.08
C PHE A 32 8.95 20.33 5.99
N ILE A 33 8.61 19.03 5.95
CA ILE A 33 9.13 18.09 4.93
C ILE A 33 8.78 18.55 3.51
N ALA A 34 7.54 18.96 3.27
CA ALA A 34 7.09 19.41 1.95
C ALA A 34 7.82 20.70 1.51
N LEU A 35 8.00 21.66 2.43
CA LEU A 35 8.72 22.90 2.16
C LEU A 35 10.21 22.66 1.93
N GLU A 36 10.83 21.77 2.70
CA GLU A 36 12.25 21.44 2.57
C GLU A 36 12.54 20.69 1.26
N ALA A 37 11.65 19.78 0.85
CA ALA A 37 11.74 19.13 -0.46
C ALA A 37 11.67 20.15 -1.60
N ARG A 38 10.71 21.09 -1.52
CA ARG A 38 10.58 22.17 -2.51
C ARG A 38 11.79 23.10 -2.53
N LYS A 39 12.31 23.45 -1.36
CA LYS A 39 13.50 24.30 -1.21
C LYS A 39 14.73 23.61 -1.81
N SER A 40 14.95 22.34 -1.49
CA SER A 40 16.08 21.55 -1.99
C SER A 40 16.12 21.50 -3.51
N VAL A 41 14.98 21.21 -4.16
CA VAL A 41 14.88 21.20 -5.64
C VAL A 41 15.03 22.59 -6.25
N LYS A 42 14.70 23.65 -5.52
CA LYS A 42 14.88 25.03 -5.99
C LYS A 42 16.34 25.48 -5.89
N GLU A 43 17.06 25.04 -4.87
CA GLU A 43 18.46 25.42 -4.60
C GLU A 43 19.46 24.60 -5.42
N ASP A 44 19.13 23.35 -5.75
CA ASP A 44 19.97 22.44 -6.53
C ASP A 44 19.30 22.10 -7.88
N PRO A 45 19.78 22.67 -9.01
CA PRO A 45 19.22 22.44 -10.34
C PRO A 45 19.30 20.98 -10.81
N ASP A 46 20.23 20.19 -10.26
CA ASP A 46 20.41 18.79 -10.64
C ASP A 46 19.51 17.84 -9.83
N LEU A 47 18.94 18.32 -8.72
CA LEU A 47 18.07 17.53 -7.85
C LEU A 47 16.62 17.56 -8.35
N ARG A 48 16.07 16.38 -8.61
CA ARG A 48 14.65 16.22 -9.00
C ARG A 48 13.82 15.68 -7.84
N TYR A 49 12.51 15.94 -7.85
CA TYR A 49 11.58 15.35 -6.89
C TYR A 49 11.63 13.81 -6.86
N SER A 50 11.95 13.16 -7.98
CA SER A 50 12.11 11.70 -8.06
C SER A 50 13.30 11.15 -7.28
N GLU A 51 14.23 12.00 -6.86
CA GLU A 51 15.42 11.63 -6.08
C GLU A 51 15.21 11.87 -4.58
N ILE A 52 14.05 12.40 -4.19
CA ILE A 52 13.66 12.60 -2.80
C ILE A 52 12.67 11.51 -2.41
N ALA A 53 12.95 10.83 -1.31
CA ALA A 53 12.06 9.83 -0.72
C ALA A 53 11.74 10.17 0.74
N VAL A 54 10.47 10.02 1.12
CA VAL A 54 10.01 10.16 2.50
C VAL A 54 9.60 8.78 3.00
N LEU A 55 10.25 8.33 4.07
CA LEU A 55 10.01 7.04 4.69
C LEU A 55 9.24 7.24 6.00
N TYR A 56 8.14 6.52 6.15
CA TYR A 56 7.28 6.56 7.34
C TYR A 56 6.98 5.14 7.81
N ARG A 57 6.53 5.00 9.07
CA ARG A 57 6.36 3.70 9.72
C ARG A 57 4.99 3.07 9.43
N THR A 58 3.93 3.87 9.40
CA THR A 58 2.55 3.39 9.22
C THR A 58 1.83 4.14 8.10
N ASN A 59 0.90 3.47 7.41
CA ASN A 59 0.14 4.08 6.31
C ASN A 59 -0.74 5.26 6.74
N SER A 60 -1.10 5.35 8.03
CA SER A 60 -1.84 6.51 8.55
C SER A 60 -1.06 7.81 8.47
N GLN A 61 0.28 7.76 8.50
CA GLN A 61 1.15 8.93 8.37
C GLN A 61 1.18 9.49 6.93
N ALA A 62 0.88 8.64 5.94
CA ALA A 62 0.92 9.03 4.54
C ALA A 62 -0.05 10.17 4.22
N ARG A 63 -1.25 10.17 4.85
CA ARG A 63 -2.31 11.14 4.56
C ARG A 63 -1.88 12.58 4.88
N VAL A 64 -1.29 12.81 6.04
CA VAL A 64 -0.91 14.17 6.48
C VAL A 64 0.22 14.71 5.60
N LEU A 65 1.17 13.84 5.22
CA LEU A 65 2.21 14.15 4.23
C LEU A 65 1.61 14.50 2.86
N GLU A 66 0.67 13.70 2.37
CA GLU A 66 0.02 13.91 1.07
C GLU A 66 -0.70 15.26 1.02
N GLU A 67 -1.48 15.60 2.05
CA GLU A 67 -2.15 16.89 2.18
C GLU A 67 -1.16 18.07 2.18
N ALA A 68 -0.01 17.92 2.87
CA ALA A 68 1.05 18.94 2.89
C ALA A 68 1.74 19.09 1.52
N PHE A 69 2.06 18.00 0.84
CA PHE A 69 2.68 18.04 -0.50
C PHE A 69 1.74 18.67 -1.54
N ILE A 70 0.45 18.35 -1.52
CA ILE A 70 -0.57 18.98 -2.36
C ILE A 70 -0.59 20.50 -2.12
N ARG A 71 -0.63 20.92 -0.85
CA ARG A 71 -0.66 22.35 -0.48
C ARG A 71 0.61 23.10 -0.89
N ALA A 72 1.77 22.45 -0.79
CA ALA A 72 3.06 23.03 -1.16
C ALA A 72 3.30 23.09 -2.68
N GLY A 73 2.44 22.43 -3.49
CA GLY A 73 2.59 22.29 -4.93
C GLY A 73 3.71 21.33 -5.33
N VAL A 74 4.02 20.36 -4.48
CA VAL A 74 5.12 19.41 -4.68
C VAL A 74 4.58 18.11 -5.30
N PRO A 75 5.08 17.72 -6.49
CA PRO A 75 4.75 16.43 -7.09
C PRO A 75 5.20 15.29 -6.19
N HIS A 76 4.29 14.37 -5.87
CA HIS A 76 4.57 13.23 -5.01
C HIS A 76 3.85 11.98 -5.54
N LYS A 77 4.31 10.82 -5.10
CA LYS A 77 3.70 9.53 -5.39
C LYS A 77 3.76 8.66 -4.15
N VAL A 78 2.61 8.28 -3.62
CA VAL A 78 2.55 7.38 -2.48
C VAL A 78 2.74 5.94 -2.95
N ILE A 79 3.69 5.23 -2.33
CA ILE A 79 3.99 3.83 -2.62
C ILE A 79 3.46 2.99 -1.46
N GLY A 80 2.59 2.03 -1.76
CA GLY A 80 2.04 1.12 -0.75
C GLY A 80 0.80 1.62 0.00
N ASP A 81 0.25 2.79 -0.35
CA ASP A 81 -1.10 3.15 0.08
C ASP A 81 -2.14 2.22 -0.56
N THR A 82 -3.26 2.03 0.16
CA THR A 82 -4.35 1.07 -0.07
C THR A 82 -4.16 0.27 -1.34
N SER A 83 -3.48 -0.88 -1.18
CA SER A 83 -3.16 -1.84 -2.24
C SER A 83 -4.27 -1.78 -3.27
N PHE A 84 -3.95 -1.46 -4.53
CA PHE A 84 -4.92 -1.45 -5.62
C PHE A 84 -5.77 -2.74 -5.60
N TYR A 85 -5.16 -3.87 -5.27
CA TYR A 85 -5.79 -5.18 -5.06
C TYR A 85 -6.60 -5.34 -3.76
N GLY A 86 -6.51 -4.37 -2.86
CA GLY A 86 -7.24 -4.23 -1.62
C GLY A 86 -8.68 -3.74 -1.80
N ARG A 87 -8.92 -2.96 -2.87
CA ARG A 87 -10.21 -2.32 -3.14
C ARG A 87 -11.30 -3.36 -3.44
N LYS A 88 -12.53 -3.09 -3.00
CA LYS A 88 -13.65 -4.05 -3.08
C LYS A 88 -13.89 -4.47 -4.53
N GLU A 89 -13.99 -3.51 -5.44
CA GLU A 89 -14.23 -3.71 -6.86
C GLU A 89 -13.14 -4.55 -7.54
N ILE A 90 -11.87 -4.33 -7.18
CA ILE A 90 -10.75 -5.08 -7.74
C ILE A 90 -10.76 -6.53 -7.22
N LYS A 91 -10.98 -6.74 -5.92
CA LYS A 91 -11.09 -8.09 -5.35
C LYS A 91 -12.27 -8.86 -5.90
N ASP A 92 -13.41 -8.19 -6.11
CA ASP A 92 -14.62 -8.83 -6.62
C ASP A 92 -14.40 -9.26 -8.08
N MET A 93 -13.76 -8.42 -8.92
CA MET A 93 -13.40 -8.79 -10.29
C MET A 93 -12.39 -9.94 -10.36
N ILE A 94 -11.38 -9.95 -9.49
CA ILE A 94 -10.43 -11.06 -9.38
C ILE A 94 -11.14 -12.35 -8.97
N ALA A 95 -12.09 -12.28 -8.04
CA ALA A 95 -12.87 -13.43 -7.62
C ALA A 95 -13.75 -13.98 -8.76
N TYR A 96 -14.33 -13.12 -9.62
CA TYR A 96 -14.99 -13.58 -10.86
C TYR A 96 -14.05 -14.38 -11.75
N LEU A 97 -12.87 -13.83 -12.05
CA LEU A 97 -11.89 -14.50 -12.90
C LEU A 97 -11.40 -15.83 -12.30
N ARG A 98 -11.24 -15.89 -10.97
CA ARG A 98 -10.88 -17.13 -10.26
C ARG A 98 -11.94 -18.20 -10.40
N VAL A 99 -13.22 -17.86 -10.23
CA VAL A 99 -14.33 -18.81 -10.39
C VAL A 99 -14.45 -19.29 -11.83
N VAL A 100 -14.24 -18.40 -12.81
CA VAL A 100 -14.22 -18.78 -14.24
C VAL A 100 -13.05 -19.73 -14.54
N SER A 101 -11.87 -19.47 -13.96
CA SER A 101 -10.68 -20.31 -14.15
C SER A 101 -10.71 -21.62 -13.36
N ASN A 102 -11.31 -21.61 -12.18
CA ASN A 102 -11.42 -22.74 -11.28
C ASN A 102 -12.79 -22.69 -10.58
N SER A 103 -13.72 -23.49 -11.08
CA SER A 103 -15.08 -23.59 -10.54
C SER A 103 -15.14 -24.18 -9.13
N ALA A 104 -14.06 -24.79 -8.62
CA ALA A 104 -13.98 -25.33 -7.27
C ALA A 104 -13.57 -24.29 -6.21
N ASP A 105 -13.25 -23.04 -6.59
CA ASP A 105 -12.93 -21.97 -5.64
C ASP A 105 -14.18 -21.43 -4.95
N THR A 106 -14.60 -22.13 -3.89
CA THR A 106 -15.77 -21.78 -3.07
C THR A 106 -15.60 -20.46 -2.33
N VAL A 107 -14.38 -20.05 -2.00
CA VAL A 107 -14.09 -18.78 -1.31
C VAL A 107 -14.37 -17.60 -2.24
N SER A 108 -13.86 -17.67 -3.48
CA SER A 108 -14.12 -16.65 -4.49
C SER A 108 -15.60 -16.63 -4.90
N LEU A 109 -16.24 -17.80 -5.00
CA LEU A 109 -17.67 -17.90 -5.32
C LEU A 109 -18.54 -17.23 -4.24
N ASN A 110 -18.33 -17.56 -2.96
CA ASN A 110 -19.10 -16.99 -1.85
C ASN A 110 -18.95 -15.46 -1.77
N ARG A 111 -17.79 -14.93 -2.17
CA ARG A 111 -17.56 -13.48 -2.23
C ARG A 111 -18.41 -12.78 -3.28
N ILE A 112 -18.52 -13.35 -4.48
CA ILE A 112 -19.13 -12.69 -5.65
C ILE A 112 -20.59 -13.10 -5.90
N ILE A 113 -21.07 -14.16 -5.26
CA ILE A 113 -22.39 -14.77 -5.53
C ILE A 113 -23.52 -13.73 -5.48
N ASN A 114 -23.44 -12.76 -4.57
CA ASN A 114 -24.43 -11.70 -4.42
C ASN A 114 -23.89 -10.28 -4.74
N THR A 115 -22.79 -10.18 -5.50
CA THR A 115 -22.23 -8.89 -5.95
C THR A 115 -22.05 -8.89 -7.47
N PRO A 116 -22.86 -8.19 -8.28
CA PRO A 116 -24.01 -7.34 -7.92
C PRO A 116 -25.15 -8.14 -7.27
N THR A 117 -26.08 -7.46 -6.61
CA THR A 117 -27.19 -8.09 -5.88
C THR A 117 -28.03 -8.97 -6.81
N ARG A 118 -28.11 -10.26 -6.50
CA ARG A 118 -28.90 -11.26 -7.26
C ARG A 118 -30.12 -11.76 -6.50
N GLY A 119 -30.40 -11.18 -5.33
CA GLY A 119 -31.48 -11.66 -4.46
C GLY A 119 -31.17 -12.98 -3.75
N ILE A 120 -29.90 -13.40 -3.72
CA ILE A 120 -29.46 -14.62 -3.04
C ILE A 120 -29.22 -14.28 -1.56
N GLY A 121 -30.13 -14.71 -0.70
CA GLY A 121 -30.03 -14.50 0.75
C GLY A 121 -29.12 -15.51 1.45
N ASN A 122 -28.65 -15.16 2.66
CA ASN A 122 -27.76 -16.01 3.46
C ASN A 122 -28.35 -17.41 3.71
N SER A 123 -29.66 -17.51 3.95
CA SER A 123 -30.35 -18.79 4.17
C SER A 123 -30.31 -19.73 2.96
N THR A 124 -30.19 -19.19 1.74
CA THR A 124 -30.04 -19.99 0.52
C THR A 124 -28.62 -20.53 0.41
N ILE A 125 -27.62 -19.71 0.75
CA ILE A 125 -26.20 -20.09 0.77
C ILE A 125 -25.95 -21.16 1.83
N GLU A 126 -26.52 -21.02 3.02
CA GLU A 126 -26.41 -22.02 4.09
C GLU A 126 -26.99 -23.38 3.68
N LYS A 127 -28.19 -23.40 3.07
CA LYS A 127 -28.79 -24.64 2.55
C LYS A 127 -27.94 -25.29 1.47
N LEU A 128 -27.34 -24.48 0.58
CA LEU A 128 -26.45 -24.97 -0.47
C LEU A 128 -25.20 -25.62 0.14
N ASN A 129 -24.56 -24.97 1.12
CA ASN A 129 -23.40 -25.54 1.80
C ASN A 129 -23.73 -26.83 2.54
N ALA A 130 -24.86 -26.88 3.26
CA ALA A 130 -25.33 -28.09 3.93
C ALA A 130 -25.63 -29.24 2.94
N TRP A 131 -26.13 -28.92 1.74
CA TRP A 131 -26.31 -29.91 0.68
C TRP A 131 -24.98 -30.38 0.07
N ILE A 132 -24.01 -29.49 -0.10
CA ILE A 132 -22.66 -29.87 -0.56
C ILE A 132 -22.03 -30.87 0.42
N ASP A 133 -22.21 -30.70 1.73
CA ASP A 133 -21.67 -31.61 2.75
C ASP A 133 -22.28 -33.03 2.70
N THR A 134 -23.48 -33.19 2.12
CA THR A 134 -24.12 -34.51 1.96
C THR A 134 -23.72 -35.22 0.67
N LEU A 135 -23.06 -34.52 -0.26
CA LEU A 135 -22.56 -35.14 -1.48
C LEU A 135 -21.36 -36.03 -1.17
N PRO A 136 -21.24 -37.20 -1.84
CA PRO A 136 -20.04 -38.00 -1.75
C PRO A 136 -18.86 -37.16 -2.22
N LYS A 137 -17.83 -37.02 -1.36
CA LYS A 137 -16.62 -36.30 -1.72
C LYS A 137 -15.94 -37.06 -2.86
N THR A 138 -16.02 -36.53 -4.07
CA THR A 138 -15.23 -37.01 -5.19
C THR A 138 -13.80 -36.56 -4.93
N ASP A 139 -12.96 -37.51 -4.53
CA ASP A 139 -11.51 -37.31 -4.43
C ASP A 139 -10.98 -37.01 -5.83
N GLY A 140 -10.50 -35.78 -6.02
CA GLY A 140 -9.69 -35.36 -7.16
C GLY A 140 -8.37 -34.83 -6.64
#